data_AF-A0A7S4FPM7-F1
#
_entry.id   AF-A0A7S4FPM7-F1
#
_cell.length_a   1.000
_cell.length_b   1.000
_cell.length_c   1.000
_cell.angle_alpha   90.00
_cell.angle_beta   90.00
_cell.angle_gamma   90.00
#
_symmetry.space_group_name_H-M   'P 1'
#
loop_
_entity.id
_entity.type
_entity.pdbx_description
1 polymer ?
#
loop_
_entity_poly.entity_id
_entity_poly.type
_entity_poly.pdbx_seq_one_letter_code
_entity_poly.pdbx_strand_id
1 'polypeptide(L)'
;DDAVYLKTSACCKHFAAYSIEKGRFSFDAVIPDPRDLADTYFPAFKSCVTRSRVSGFMCSYNAINGVPACTNKWLLTDVLRTQWRFEGYVVSDCDGMLYALKRHKYTKSLVDTVAKGMAAGMELDCGTVYNARNVAKALEDGLISEDDMDHVLRRLFTILFRLGYFNPLQALPAWASLNNSLVNIPPHQRLALDAARQGLVLLKNAAATLPWDPARIRRLAVVGPSSNITRAMQGNYYGGAPYLITPLQGLQAYVPDVYFVKGCTPADDTETDIAAAEAAAAGADATVLFVGISGTQERENHDRSDIGLPGAQDLLIDRVSRAAKGPVALVLISGSSVDVSAAHDSAHVGAMLWAGYPGQSGGRAIADVLFGRYSPAGRLPVTFHFANYTQEVDFHDMNMRPNASATHPGRTYRFYRRPVLYPFGHGLSYTSFAYAMRCPTDVPFATAARDLQATRRTPHEAAVVASVTVHVRNTGARPSDHVVLLFVAAPGAGTDGAPAKTLAAFERVRVEVGLRETVELGLTSHHFSLASPESGRFAVRRGPWAVTVGDELCTITVK
;
A
#
# COMPACT_ATOMS: atom_id res chain seq x y z
N ASP A 1 -3.97 6.39 -23.98
CA ASP A 1 -2.98 7.47 -23.81
C ASP A 1 -2.82 8.22 -25.12
N ASP A 2 -2.72 9.54 -25.06
CA ASP A 2 -2.35 10.36 -26.20
C ASP A 2 -0.82 10.49 -26.24
N ALA A 3 -0.25 10.41 -27.44
CA ALA A 3 1.20 10.41 -27.61
C ALA A 3 1.86 11.77 -27.31
N VAL A 4 1.08 12.85 -27.34
CA VAL A 4 1.53 14.23 -27.20
C VAL A 4 1.06 14.80 -25.86
N TYR A 5 -0.24 14.71 -25.57
CA TYR A 5 -0.88 15.38 -24.45
C TYR A 5 -1.06 14.47 -23.23
N LEU A 6 -0.64 14.98 -22.06
CA LEU A 6 -0.95 14.42 -20.76
C LEU A 6 -2.39 14.78 -20.38
N LYS A 7 -3.15 13.80 -19.90
CA LYS A 7 -4.47 14.07 -19.28
C LYS A 7 -4.34 14.80 -17.95
N THR A 8 -3.40 14.36 -17.12
CA THR A 8 -3.00 14.98 -15.85
C THR A 8 -1.51 14.75 -15.62
N SER A 9 -0.86 15.62 -14.84
CA SER A 9 0.51 15.40 -14.38
C SER A 9 0.47 14.65 -13.04
N ALA A 10 1.02 13.44 -13.01
CA ALA A 10 1.14 12.65 -11.78
C ALA A 10 2.50 12.88 -11.11
N CYS A 11 2.56 12.72 -9.79
CA CYS A 11 3.77 12.92 -9.01
C CYS A 11 4.01 11.75 -8.05
N CYS A 12 5.11 11.01 -8.23
CA CYS A 12 5.46 9.92 -7.31
C CYS A 12 6.15 10.45 -6.05
N LYS A 13 5.68 10.03 -4.88
CA LYS A 13 6.12 10.56 -3.58
C LYS A 13 6.16 9.50 -2.47
N HIS A 14 6.93 9.68 -1.40
CA HIS A 14 7.93 10.73 -1.19
C HIS A 14 9.34 10.14 -1.41
N PHE A 15 10.07 10.68 -2.38
CA PHE A 15 11.34 10.14 -2.87
C PHE A 15 12.52 10.64 -2.02
N ALA A 16 13.14 9.84 -1.15
CA ALA A 16 12.90 8.41 -0.90
C ALA A 16 13.08 8.05 0.58
N ALA A 17 12.85 6.77 0.90
CA ALA A 17 13.02 6.21 2.25
C ALA A 17 12.23 6.95 3.35
N TYR A 18 11.09 7.52 2.97
CA TYR A 18 10.16 8.17 3.87
C TYR A 18 9.08 7.18 4.30
N SER A 19 9.09 6.80 5.57
CA SER A 19 8.10 5.86 6.13
C SER A 19 7.82 6.09 7.63
N ILE A 20 8.10 7.30 8.11
CA ILE A 20 8.02 7.68 9.53
C ILE A 20 7.52 9.13 9.61
N GLU A 21 6.54 9.40 10.46
CA GLU A 21 5.97 10.73 10.66
C GLU A 21 6.59 11.47 11.85
N LYS A 22 6.88 10.77 12.95
CA LYS A 22 7.46 11.36 14.16
C LYS A 22 8.92 11.74 13.91
N GLY A 23 9.20 13.04 13.96
CA GLY A 23 10.54 13.56 13.68
C GLY A 23 10.87 13.67 12.18
N ARG A 24 9.89 13.47 11.29
CA ARG A 24 10.06 13.40 9.83
C ARG A 24 10.86 14.55 9.20
N PHE A 25 10.78 15.75 9.77
CA PHE A 25 11.44 16.94 9.23
C PHE A 25 12.94 17.01 9.52
N SER A 26 13.46 16.18 10.42
CA SER A 26 14.88 16.12 10.80
C SER A 26 15.44 14.70 10.82
N PHE A 27 14.62 13.70 10.49
CA PHE A 27 15.03 12.29 10.49
C PHE A 27 16.08 12.05 9.41
N ASP A 28 17.16 11.35 9.77
CA ASP A 28 18.16 10.84 8.83
C ASP A 28 18.00 9.32 8.69
N ALA A 29 17.51 8.91 7.53
CA ALA A 29 17.38 7.50 7.18
C ALA A 29 18.77 6.93 6.88
N VAL A 30 19.41 6.36 7.89
CA VAL A 30 20.70 5.68 7.76
C VAL A 30 20.45 4.28 7.20
N ILE A 31 20.85 4.07 5.94
CA ILE A 31 20.68 2.82 5.21
C ILE A 31 22.06 2.35 4.74
N PRO A 32 22.79 1.61 5.59
CA PRO A 32 24.16 1.21 5.31
C PRO A 32 24.25 0.04 4.33
N ASP A 33 23.23 -0.82 4.28
CA ASP A 33 23.16 -1.91 3.31
C ASP A 33 22.56 -1.41 1.99
N PRO A 34 23.36 -1.29 0.90
CA PRO A 34 22.87 -0.78 -0.37
C PRO A 34 21.80 -1.67 -1.01
N ARG A 35 21.63 -2.92 -0.55
CA ARG A 35 20.56 -3.80 -1.01
C ARG A 35 19.18 -3.29 -0.58
N ASP A 36 19.05 -2.67 0.59
CA ASP A 36 17.76 -2.20 1.09
C ASP A 36 17.24 -1.02 0.23
N LEU A 37 18.12 -0.12 -0.19
CA LEU A 37 17.78 0.89 -1.19
C LEU A 37 17.35 0.24 -2.50
N ALA A 38 18.16 -0.67 -3.04
CA ALA A 38 17.95 -1.26 -4.36
C ALA A 38 16.69 -2.12 -4.47
N ASP A 39 16.40 -2.94 -3.45
CA ASP A 39 15.35 -3.96 -3.50
C ASP A 39 14.13 -3.64 -2.63
N THR A 40 14.13 -2.56 -1.85
CA THR A 40 13.00 -2.16 -1.01
C THR A 40 12.59 -0.70 -1.23
N TYR A 41 13.49 0.26 -1.04
CA TYR A 41 13.09 1.68 -1.05
C TYR A 41 12.98 2.29 -2.46
N PHE A 42 13.70 1.77 -3.45
CA PHE A 42 13.68 2.27 -4.83
C PHE A 42 12.73 1.59 -5.82
N PRO A 43 12.37 0.29 -5.71
CA PRO A 43 11.62 -0.40 -6.77
C PRO A 43 10.32 0.30 -7.21
N ALA A 44 9.51 0.81 -6.28
CA ALA A 44 8.27 1.50 -6.60
C ALA A 44 8.52 2.80 -7.38
N PHE A 45 9.49 3.61 -6.94
CA PHE A 45 9.89 4.83 -7.64
C PHE A 45 10.50 4.55 -9.01
N LYS A 46 11.36 3.54 -9.11
CA LYS A 46 11.91 3.12 -10.39
C LYS A 46 10.77 2.75 -11.36
N SER A 47 9.75 2.03 -10.90
CA SER A 47 8.57 1.71 -11.71
C SER A 47 7.79 2.95 -12.19
N CYS A 48 7.74 4.03 -11.38
CA CYS A 48 7.12 5.28 -11.82
C CYS A 48 7.81 5.86 -13.06
N VAL A 49 9.13 5.76 -13.15
CA VAL A 49 9.90 6.20 -14.32
C VAL A 49 9.75 5.19 -15.45
N THR A 50 10.03 3.92 -15.17
CA THR A 50 10.25 2.92 -16.21
C THR A 50 8.97 2.39 -16.84
N ARG A 51 7.91 2.17 -16.03
CA ARG A 51 6.64 1.62 -16.52
C ARG A 51 5.62 2.71 -16.74
N SER A 52 5.46 3.62 -15.77
CA SER A 52 4.40 4.63 -15.81
C SER A 52 4.77 5.91 -16.55
N ARG A 53 6.08 6.14 -16.81
CA ARG A 53 6.61 7.38 -17.42
C ARG A 53 6.03 8.64 -16.75
N VAL A 54 6.04 8.65 -15.42
CA VAL A 54 5.48 9.73 -14.61
C VAL A 54 6.10 11.08 -14.98
N SER A 55 5.33 12.16 -14.87
CA SER A 55 5.78 13.51 -15.19
C SER A 55 6.48 14.21 -14.02
N GLY A 56 6.18 13.82 -12.77
CA GLY A 56 6.69 14.47 -11.56
C GLY A 56 7.21 13.49 -10.50
N PHE A 57 8.15 13.97 -9.71
CA PHE A 57 8.62 13.35 -8.47
C PHE A 57 8.56 14.36 -7.33
N MET A 58 8.22 13.91 -6.12
CA MET A 58 8.29 14.74 -4.92
C MET A 58 9.39 14.21 -4.01
N CYS A 59 10.40 15.03 -3.72
CA CYS A 59 11.45 14.64 -2.77
C CYS A 59 10.92 14.67 -1.32
N SER A 60 11.40 13.75 -0.48
CA SER A 60 10.92 13.62 0.90
C SER A 60 11.53 14.65 1.87
N TYR A 61 10.96 14.72 3.07
CA TYR A 61 11.46 15.56 4.16
C TYR A 61 12.77 15.07 4.78
N ASN A 62 12.94 13.76 4.90
CA ASN A 62 14.06 13.16 5.62
C ASN A 62 15.39 13.33 4.85
N ALA A 63 16.49 13.20 5.60
CA ALA A 63 17.79 12.93 5.01
C ALA A 63 17.92 11.43 4.71
N ILE A 64 18.81 11.11 3.79
CA ILE A 64 19.24 9.75 3.48
C ILE A 64 20.76 9.75 3.57
N ASN A 65 21.30 8.98 4.51
CA ASN A 65 22.74 8.90 4.78
C ASN A 65 23.39 10.29 4.93
N GLY A 66 22.75 11.17 5.71
CA GLY A 66 23.26 12.49 6.08
C GLY A 66 22.92 13.64 5.13
N VAL A 67 22.21 13.41 4.02
CA VAL A 67 21.87 14.45 3.04
C VAL A 67 20.35 14.56 2.85
N PRO A 68 19.73 15.73 3.13
CA PRO A 68 18.29 15.97 2.92
C PRO A 68 17.87 15.67 1.48
N ALA A 69 16.79 14.91 1.28
CA ALA A 69 16.44 14.37 -0.03
C ALA A 69 16.26 15.45 -1.10
N CYS A 70 15.65 16.59 -0.76
CA CYS A 70 15.45 17.72 -1.68
C CYS A 70 16.73 18.50 -2.03
N THR A 71 17.85 18.25 -1.36
CA THR A 71 19.17 18.82 -1.70
C THR A 71 20.19 17.74 -2.03
N ASN A 72 19.74 16.51 -2.30
CA ASN A 72 20.60 15.35 -2.50
C ASN A 72 20.86 15.11 -3.99
N LYS A 73 21.99 15.62 -4.51
CA LYS A 73 22.39 15.44 -5.92
C LYS A 73 22.52 13.98 -6.32
N TRP A 74 23.06 13.12 -5.44
CA TRP A 74 23.17 11.70 -5.72
C TRP A 74 21.79 11.08 -5.97
N LEU A 75 20.79 11.44 -5.16
CA LEU A 75 19.44 10.94 -5.30
C LEU A 75 18.71 11.51 -6.53
N LEU A 76 18.66 12.85 -6.65
CA LEU A 76 17.82 13.54 -7.62
C LEU A 76 18.44 13.61 -9.03
N THR A 77 19.76 13.63 -9.13
CA THR A 77 20.46 13.63 -10.42
C THR A 77 21.05 12.26 -10.72
N ASP A 78 21.96 11.75 -9.90
CA ASP A 78 22.75 10.58 -10.28
C ASP A 78 21.90 9.29 -10.33
N VAL A 79 20.94 9.11 -9.40
CA VAL A 79 20.00 7.98 -9.41
C VAL A 79 18.82 8.28 -10.34
N LEU A 80 18.01 9.30 -10.03
CA LEU A 80 16.74 9.51 -10.71
C LEU A 80 16.91 9.87 -12.21
N ARG A 81 17.81 10.81 -12.54
CA ARG A 81 17.97 11.30 -13.91
C ARG A 81 19.00 10.50 -14.70
N THR A 82 20.17 10.23 -14.14
CA THR A 82 21.23 9.53 -14.87
C THR A 82 20.98 8.03 -14.95
N GLN A 83 20.71 7.36 -13.82
CA GLN A 83 20.51 5.91 -13.82
C GLN A 83 19.12 5.51 -14.32
N TRP A 84 18.06 6.20 -13.92
CA TRP A 84 16.69 5.81 -14.30
C TRP A 84 16.13 6.55 -15.52
N ARG A 85 16.85 7.56 -16.04
CA ARG A 85 16.46 8.33 -17.23
C ARG A 85 15.14 9.09 -17.04
N PHE A 86 14.92 9.66 -15.86
CA PHE A 86 13.76 10.51 -15.61
C PHE A 86 13.87 11.86 -16.32
N GLU A 87 12.85 12.19 -17.10
CA GLU A 87 12.79 13.40 -17.95
C GLU A 87 11.83 14.47 -17.42
N GLY A 88 11.10 14.19 -16.34
CA GLY A 88 10.14 15.13 -15.75
C GLY A 88 10.75 16.13 -14.77
N TYR A 89 9.90 16.68 -13.91
CA TYR A 89 10.28 17.64 -12.86
C TYR A 89 10.27 17.01 -11.46
N VAL A 90 11.00 17.64 -10.55
CA VAL A 90 11.04 17.35 -9.12
C VAL A 90 10.48 18.55 -8.36
N VAL A 91 9.52 18.28 -7.48
CA VAL A 91 8.93 19.24 -6.55
C VAL A 91 9.30 18.88 -5.11
N SER A 92 9.47 19.88 -4.24
CA SER A 92 9.68 19.60 -2.82
C SER A 92 8.38 19.12 -2.18
N ASP A 93 8.48 18.22 -1.21
CA ASP A 93 7.41 18.18 -0.21
C ASP A 93 7.31 19.54 0.48
N CYS A 94 6.15 19.88 1.02
CA CYS A 94 5.84 21.25 1.36
C CYS A 94 6.70 21.75 2.54
N ASP A 95 7.52 22.78 2.28
CA ASP A 95 8.63 23.29 3.09
C ASP A 95 9.83 22.34 3.26
N GLY A 96 9.95 21.28 2.46
CA GLY A 96 11.07 20.34 2.51
C GLY A 96 12.43 21.00 2.28
N MET A 97 12.49 21.97 1.36
CA MET A 97 13.67 22.81 1.15
C MET A 97 14.00 23.65 2.38
N LEU A 98 12.99 24.25 3.02
CA LEU A 98 13.18 25.02 4.24
C LEU A 98 13.71 24.15 5.39
N TYR A 99 13.29 22.88 5.46
CA TYR A 99 13.75 21.96 6.49
C TYR A 99 15.18 21.47 6.28
N ALA A 100 15.71 21.44 5.05
CA ALA A 100 17.14 21.26 4.82
C ALA A 100 17.99 22.31 5.58
N LEU A 101 17.50 23.56 5.67
CA LEU A 101 18.11 24.63 6.47
C LEU A 101 17.72 24.55 7.95
N LYS A 102 16.43 24.57 8.24
CA LYS A 102 15.93 24.86 9.60
C LYS A 102 15.96 23.65 10.53
N ARG A 103 15.84 22.44 10.00
CA ARG A 103 15.71 21.21 10.78
C ARG A 103 16.96 20.34 10.66
N HIS A 104 17.40 20.07 9.44
CA HIS A 104 18.61 19.29 9.16
C HIS A 104 19.92 20.08 9.35
N LYS A 105 19.86 21.42 9.33
CA LYS A 105 21.04 22.30 9.40
C LYS A 105 22.10 21.99 8.33
N TYR A 106 21.68 21.45 7.19
CA TYR A 106 22.56 21.02 6.10
C TYR A 106 23.03 22.19 5.25
N THR A 107 22.18 23.20 5.08
CA THR A 107 22.48 24.44 4.36
C THR A 107 22.71 25.59 5.33
N LYS A 108 23.41 26.63 4.88
CA LYS A 108 23.85 27.76 5.72
C LYS A 108 22.88 28.94 5.71
N SER A 109 22.13 29.11 4.63
CA SER A 109 21.17 30.20 4.43
C SER A 109 20.08 29.79 3.44
N LEU A 110 19.04 30.62 3.27
CA LEU A 110 18.03 30.39 2.24
C LEU A 110 18.64 30.45 0.84
N VAL A 111 19.60 31.35 0.61
CA VAL A 111 20.33 31.50 -0.67
C VAL A 111 21.19 30.26 -0.96
N ASP A 112 21.92 29.74 0.05
CA ASP A 112 22.66 28.46 -0.06
C ASP A 112 21.70 27.28 -0.35
N THR A 113 20.49 27.33 0.20
CA THR A 113 19.46 26.31 -0.06
C THR A 113 18.95 26.36 -1.49
N VAL A 114 18.79 27.57 -2.07
CA VAL A 114 18.47 27.73 -3.50
C VAL A 114 19.53 27.03 -4.35
N ALA A 115 20.79 27.43 -4.17
CA ALA A 115 21.91 26.92 -4.95
C ALA A 115 22.06 25.40 -4.84
N LYS A 116 22.05 24.85 -3.61
CA LYS A 116 22.16 23.40 -3.40
C LYS A 116 20.97 22.61 -3.95
N GLY A 117 19.75 23.17 -3.89
CA GLY A 117 18.58 22.54 -4.51
C GLY A 117 18.71 22.46 -6.02
N MET A 118 19.07 23.58 -6.68
CA MET A 118 19.17 23.63 -8.14
C MET A 118 20.28 22.69 -8.62
N ALA A 119 21.44 22.73 -7.94
CA ALA A 119 22.55 21.82 -8.22
C ALA A 119 22.21 20.34 -7.98
N ALA A 120 21.28 20.03 -7.07
CA ALA A 120 20.81 18.67 -6.85
C ALA A 120 19.84 18.20 -7.95
N GLY A 121 19.14 19.11 -8.62
CA GLY A 121 18.13 18.83 -9.63
C GLY A 121 16.68 19.06 -9.17
N MET A 122 16.47 20.01 -8.26
CA MET A 122 15.15 20.52 -7.87
C MET A 122 14.64 21.56 -8.86
N GLU A 123 13.37 21.46 -9.26
CA GLU A 123 12.74 22.44 -10.15
C GLU A 123 11.67 23.28 -9.47
N LEU A 124 10.89 22.70 -8.56
CA LEU A 124 9.76 23.38 -7.95
C LEU A 124 9.82 23.28 -6.43
N ASP A 125 9.62 24.41 -5.76
CA ASP A 125 9.50 24.45 -4.30
C ASP A 125 8.02 24.56 -3.92
N CYS A 126 7.45 23.52 -3.29
CA CYS A 126 6.24 23.69 -2.49
C CYS A 126 6.63 24.44 -1.22
N GLY A 127 6.79 25.76 -1.28
CA GLY A 127 7.31 26.48 -0.13
C GLY A 127 7.72 27.91 -0.47
N THR A 128 8.61 28.44 0.35
CA THR A 128 9.02 29.86 0.28
C THR A 128 10.51 30.05 0.00
N VAL A 129 11.27 28.98 -0.25
CA VAL A 129 12.72 29.04 -0.50
C VAL A 129 12.99 29.56 -1.91
N TYR A 130 12.35 29.02 -2.95
CA TYR A 130 12.52 29.48 -4.35
C TYR A 130 11.68 30.74 -4.66
N ASN A 131 11.65 31.70 -3.75
CA ASN A 131 11.04 33.00 -4.02
C ASN A 131 11.98 33.91 -4.82
N ALA A 132 11.39 34.93 -5.48
CA ALA A 132 12.13 35.85 -6.36
C ALA A 132 13.34 36.51 -5.68
N ARG A 133 13.23 36.88 -4.40
CA ARG A 133 14.33 37.52 -3.65
C ARG A 133 15.51 36.56 -3.45
N ASN A 134 15.25 35.34 -3.01
CA ASN A 134 16.30 34.37 -2.72
C ASN A 134 17.00 33.90 -4.02
N VAL A 135 16.24 33.69 -5.09
CA VAL A 135 16.78 33.28 -6.39
C VAL A 135 17.61 34.41 -7.01
N ALA A 136 17.11 35.65 -7.01
CA ALA A 136 17.87 36.81 -7.49
C ALA A 136 19.19 36.97 -6.71
N LYS A 137 19.15 36.84 -5.38
CA LYS A 137 20.36 36.93 -4.56
C LYS A 137 21.35 35.79 -4.86
N ALA A 138 20.88 34.58 -5.12
CA ALA A 138 21.75 33.46 -5.48
C ALA A 138 22.45 33.70 -6.83
N LEU A 139 21.75 34.33 -7.79
CA LEU A 139 22.31 34.72 -9.08
C LEU A 139 23.33 35.87 -8.91
N GLU A 140 22.99 36.92 -8.17
CA GLU A 140 23.88 38.04 -7.85
C GLU A 140 25.18 37.57 -7.15
N ASP A 141 25.08 36.58 -6.27
CA ASP A 141 26.23 35.98 -5.57
C ASP A 141 27.01 34.97 -6.42
N GLY A 142 26.59 34.70 -7.67
CA GLY A 142 27.23 33.73 -8.55
C GLY A 142 27.12 32.28 -8.09
N LEU A 143 26.14 31.98 -7.22
CA LEU A 143 25.89 30.63 -6.71
C LEU A 143 25.02 29.78 -7.65
N ILE A 144 24.28 30.45 -8.54
CA ILE A 144 23.55 29.86 -9.66
C ILE A 144 23.79 30.72 -10.90
N SER A 145 23.50 30.16 -12.07
CA SER A 145 23.56 30.85 -13.37
C SER A 145 22.17 31.04 -13.99
N GLU A 146 22.07 31.90 -15.00
CA GLU A 146 20.86 32.00 -15.83
C GLU A 146 20.56 30.66 -16.52
N ASP A 147 21.60 29.91 -16.92
CA ASP A 147 21.45 28.57 -17.51
C ASP A 147 20.80 27.57 -16.54
N ASP A 148 21.11 27.64 -15.24
CA ASP A 148 20.45 26.81 -14.22
C ASP A 148 18.96 27.12 -14.13
N MET A 149 18.61 28.41 -14.13
CA MET A 149 17.21 28.87 -14.11
C MET A 149 16.46 28.45 -15.37
N ASP A 150 17.07 28.65 -16.53
CA ASP A 150 16.54 28.25 -17.83
C ASP A 150 16.26 26.74 -17.88
N HIS A 151 17.15 25.93 -17.33
CA HIS A 151 16.97 24.48 -17.26
C HIS A 151 15.77 24.07 -16.40
N VAL A 152 15.61 24.73 -15.23
CA VAL A 152 14.44 24.55 -14.37
C VAL A 152 13.14 24.93 -15.11
N LEU A 153 13.12 26.11 -15.73
CA LEU A 153 11.95 26.62 -16.45
C LEU A 153 11.59 25.73 -17.65
N ARG A 154 12.58 25.30 -18.45
CA ARG A 154 12.35 24.40 -19.58
C ARG A 154 11.64 23.11 -19.15
N ARG A 155 12.02 22.50 -18.03
CA ARG A 155 11.36 21.29 -17.51
C ARG A 155 9.91 21.54 -17.12
N LEU A 156 9.67 22.58 -16.31
CA LEU A 156 8.32 22.92 -15.84
C LEU A 156 7.39 23.28 -17.00
N PHE A 157 7.85 24.14 -17.91
CA PHE A 157 7.07 24.55 -19.07
C PHE A 157 6.87 23.41 -20.07
N THR A 158 7.83 22.50 -20.24
CA THR A 158 7.63 21.29 -21.05
C THR A 158 6.42 20.49 -20.57
N ILE A 159 6.25 20.34 -19.24
CA ILE A 159 5.07 19.66 -18.71
C ILE A 159 3.79 20.46 -18.95
N LEU A 160 3.82 21.80 -18.84
CA LEU A 160 2.66 22.64 -19.17
C LEU A 160 2.27 22.55 -20.66
N PHE A 161 3.25 22.52 -21.57
CA PHE A 161 3.02 22.27 -23.00
C PHE A 161 2.41 20.90 -23.22
N ARG A 162 2.91 19.86 -22.55
CA ARG A 162 2.33 18.51 -22.62
C ARG A 162 0.94 18.44 -22.00
N LEU A 163 0.59 19.31 -21.05
CA LEU A 163 -0.79 19.43 -20.55
C LEU A 163 -1.71 20.22 -21.50
N GLY A 164 -1.17 20.78 -22.58
CA GLY A 164 -1.94 21.60 -23.52
C GLY A 164 -2.27 22.99 -23.00
N TYR A 165 -1.58 23.46 -21.95
CA TYR A 165 -1.92 24.69 -21.23
C TYR A 165 -1.92 25.95 -22.11
N PHE A 166 -1.14 25.93 -23.19
CA PHE A 166 -0.97 27.06 -24.13
C PHE A 166 -1.74 26.87 -25.44
N ASN A 167 -2.52 25.80 -25.58
CA ASN A 167 -3.27 25.48 -26.78
C ASN A 167 -4.76 25.81 -26.61
N PRO A 168 -5.46 26.20 -27.69
CA PRO A 168 -6.90 26.38 -27.64
C PRO A 168 -7.58 25.02 -27.39
N LEU A 169 -8.71 25.02 -26.66
CA LEU A 169 -9.42 23.79 -26.28
C LEU A 169 -9.75 22.88 -27.47
N GLN A 170 -10.01 23.46 -28.65
CA GLN A 170 -10.35 22.72 -29.87
C GLN A 170 -9.18 21.90 -30.44
N ALA A 171 -7.94 22.26 -30.07
CA ALA A 171 -6.73 21.54 -30.47
C ALA A 171 -6.34 20.46 -29.46
N LEU A 172 -7.07 20.33 -28.35
CA LEU A 172 -6.77 19.37 -27.29
C LEU A 172 -7.63 18.11 -27.41
N PRO A 173 -7.18 16.98 -26.84
CA PRO A 173 -8.00 15.77 -26.78
C PRO A 173 -9.33 16.03 -26.07
N ALA A 174 -10.34 15.20 -26.37
CA ALA A 174 -11.71 15.38 -25.88
C ALA A 174 -11.84 15.53 -24.35
N TRP A 175 -10.89 15.01 -23.57
CA TRP A 175 -10.90 15.18 -22.11
C TRP A 175 -10.61 16.62 -21.64
N ALA A 176 -10.09 17.50 -22.49
CA ALA A 176 -9.93 18.91 -22.16
C ALA A 176 -11.30 19.63 -22.05
N SER A 177 -12.37 19.05 -22.59
CA SER A 177 -13.74 19.57 -22.51
C SER A 177 -14.61 18.89 -21.46
N LEU A 178 -14.03 18.10 -20.54
CA LEU A 178 -14.76 17.51 -19.42
C LEU A 178 -15.34 18.63 -18.53
N ASN A 179 -16.51 18.39 -17.97
CA ASN A 179 -17.20 19.33 -17.09
C ASN A 179 -17.84 18.62 -15.90
N ASN A 180 -18.45 19.40 -15.00
CA ASN A 180 -18.98 18.92 -13.73
C ASN A 180 -20.10 17.86 -13.87
N SER A 181 -20.76 17.74 -15.02
CA SER A 181 -21.78 16.69 -15.25
C SER A 181 -21.21 15.28 -15.20
N LEU A 182 -19.89 15.12 -15.30
CA LEU A 182 -19.19 13.84 -15.20
C LEU A 182 -18.63 13.55 -13.79
N VAL A 183 -18.78 14.48 -12.85
CA VAL A 183 -18.33 14.30 -11.47
C VAL A 183 -19.41 13.55 -10.69
N ASN A 184 -19.01 12.50 -9.98
CA ASN A 184 -19.90 11.71 -9.12
C ASN A 184 -21.16 11.12 -9.82
N ILE A 185 -21.03 10.71 -11.08
CA ILE A 185 -22.09 9.99 -11.78
C ILE A 185 -22.23 8.53 -11.29
N PRO A 186 -23.37 7.85 -11.51
CA PRO A 186 -23.59 6.49 -11.03
C PRO A 186 -22.49 5.47 -11.38
N PRO A 187 -21.85 5.51 -12.58
CA PRO A 187 -20.69 4.66 -12.86
C PRO A 187 -19.49 4.89 -11.91
N HIS A 188 -19.20 6.14 -11.53
CA HIS A 188 -18.10 6.45 -10.61
C HIS A 188 -18.43 6.02 -9.17
N GLN A 189 -19.68 6.22 -8.75
CA GLN A 189 -20.19 5.71 -7.47
C GLN A 189 -20.10 4.18 -7.42
N ARG A 190 -20.44 3.51 -8.52
CA ARG A 190 -20.34 2.06 -8.64
C ARG A 190 -18.89 1.59 -8.59
N LEU A 191 -17.97 2.29 -9.26
CA LEU A 191 -16.54 1.99 -9.19
C LEU A 191 -16.02 2.09 -7.74
N ALA A 192 -16.41 3.11 -6.98
CA ALA A 192 -16.03 3.24 -5.57
C ALA A 192 -16.58 2.08 -4.71
N LEU A 193 -17.85 1.67 -4.94
CA LEU A 193 -18.44 0.51 -4.26
C LEU A 193 -17.74 -0.80 -4.64
N ASP A 194 -17.41 -1.00 -5.92
CA ASP A 194 -16.72 -2.21 -6.37
C ASP A 194 -15.28 -2.25 -5.86
N ALA A 195 -14.56 -1.11 -5.82
CA ALA A 195 -13.24 -1.03 -5.20
C ALA A 195 -13.29 -1.43 -3.71
N ALA A 196 -14.27 -0.92 -2.96
CA ALA A 196 -14.48 -1.32 -1.57
C ALA A 196 -14.72 -2.83 -1.46
N ARG A 197 -15.72 -3.39 -2.18
CA ARG A 197 -16.03 -4.83 -2.17
C ARG A 197 -14.82 -5.70 -2.53
N GLN A 198 -14.08 -5.31 -3.57
CA GLN A 198 -12.93 -6.05 -4.07
C GLN A 198 -11.74 -6.02 -3.10
N GLY A 199 -11.62 -4.96 -2.29
CA GLY A 199 -10.56 -4.76 -1.30
C GLY A 199 -10.83 -5.37 0.07
N LEU A 200 -12.08 -5.74 0.40
CA LEU A 200 -12.41 -6.40 1.67
C LEU A 200 -11.69 -7.75 1.80
N VAL A 201 -11.06 -8.01 2.95
CA VAL A 201 -10.29 -9.23 3.22
C VAL A 201 -10.95 -10.01 4.35
N LEU A 202 -11.43 -11.23 4.04
CA LEU A 202 -11.93 -12.14 5.06
C LEU A 202 -10.74 -12.82 5.75
N LEU A 203 -10.49 -12.50 7.02
CA LEU A 203 -9.35 -12.99 7.79
C LEU A 203 -9.63 -14.35 8.44
N LYS A 204 -10.84 -14.53 8.98
CA LYS A 204 -11.30 -15.73 9.68
C LYS A 204 -12.75 -16.01 9.27
N ASN A 205 -13.08 -17.29 9.06
CA ASN A 205 -14.46 -17.75 8.84
C ASN A 205 -14.64 -19.17 9.38
N ALA A 206 -14.60 -19.31 10.70
CA ALA A 206 -14.74 -20.59 11.39
C ALA A 206 -16.15 -21.16 11.18
N ALA A 207 -16.23 -22.48 10.98
CA ALA A 207 -17.48 -23.22 10.75
C ALA A 207 -18.40 -22.61 9.67
N ALA A 208 -17.83 -21.92 8.68
CA ALA A 208 -18.58 -21.19 7.65
C ALA A 208 -19.63 -20.22 8.24
N THR A 209 -19.26 -19.51 9.31
CA THR A 209 -20.11 -18.51 9.99
C THR A 209 -20.73 -17.51 9.02
N LEU A 210 -19.95 -17.04 8.04
CA LEU A 210 -20.41 -16.19 6.94
C LEU A 210 -20.42 -16.96 5.60
N PRO A 211 -21.29 -16.56 4.65
CA PRO A 211 -22.23 -15.44 4.74
C PRO A 211 -23.53 -15.78 5.48
N TRP A 212 -24.18 -14.76 6.04
CA TRP A 212 -25.50 -14.89 6.64
C TRP A 212 -26.64 -14.84 5.61
N ASP A 213 -27.73 -15.52 5.94
CA ASP A 213 -28.98 -15.44 5.19
C ASP A 213 -29.87 -14.34 5.82
N PRO A 214 -30.19 -13.25 5.09
CA PRO A 214 -31.03 -12.18 5.62
C PRO A 214 -32.43 -12.66 6.02
N ALA A 215 -32.93 -13.78 5.50
CA ALA A 215 -34.22 -14.36 5.93
C ALA A 215 -34.17 -14.99 7.33
N ARG A 216 -32.97 -15.33 7.82
CA ARG A 216 -32.76 -16.01 9.11
C ARG A 216 -32.36 -15.08 10.25
N ILE A 217 -31.84 -13.89 9.92
CA ILE A 217 -31.45 -12.88 10.90
C ILE A 217 -32.56 -11.83 10.97
N ARG A 218 -33.43 -11.92 11.99
CA ARG A 218 -34.54 -10.98 12.16
C ARG A 218 -34.11 -9.79 13.00
N ARG A 219 -33.31 -10.03 14.04
CA ARG A 219 -32.72 -8.99 14.89
C ARG A 219 -31.20 -9.05 14.85
N LEU A 220 -30.57 -7.91 14.58
CA LEU A 220 -29.12 -7.78 14.50
C LEU A 220 -28.59 -6.83 15.57
N ALA A 221 -27.61 -7.28 16.36
CA ALA A 221 -26.83 -6.39 17.22
C ALA A 221 -25.67 -5.79 16.42
N VAL A 222 -25.61 -4.46 16.34
CA VAL A 222 -24.51 -3.73 15.71
C VAL A 222 -23.77 -2.98 16.79
N VAL A 223 -22.57 -3.44 17.10
CA VAL A 223 -21.81 -2.99 18.26
C VAL A 223 -20.48 -2.39 17.84
N GLY A 224 -20.02 -1.37 18.57
CA GLY A 224 -18.63 -0.93 18.53
C GLY A 224 -18.43 0.47 17.94
N PRO A 225 -17.30 1.11 18.26
CA PRO A 225 -17.07 2.51 17.95
C PRO A 225 -16.99 2.81 16.45
N SER A 226 -16.68 1.81 15.63
CA SER A 226 -16.52 1.95 14.18
C SER A 226 -17.78 1.59 13.38
N SER A 227 -18.92 1.41 14.03
CA SER A 227 -20.16 0.96 13.37
C SER A 227 -21.01 2.08 12.77
N ASN A 228 -20.97 3.30 13.31
CA ASN A 228 -21.72 4.46 12.80
C ASN A 228 -20.80 5.64 12.44
N ILE A 229 -19.73 5.34 11.70
CA ILE A 229 -18.73 6.31 11.26
C ILE A 229 -18.99 6.77 9.83
N THR A 230 -18.63 8.01 9.54
CA THR A 230 -18.71 8.61 8.19
C THR A 230 -17.30 8.89 7.67
N ARG A 231 -16.73 10.06 7.99
CA ARG A 231 -15.45 10.55 7.48
C ARG A 231 -14.26 9.63 7.75
N ALA A 232 -14.29 8.89 8.86
CA ALA A 232 -13.23 7.93 9.19
C ALA A 232 -13.05 6.87 8.10
N MET A 233 -14.10 6.45 7.38
CA MET A 233 -13.99 5.50 6.27
C MET A 233 -13.23 6.05 5.05
N GLN A 234 -12.97 7.36 4.99
CA GLN A 234 -12.23 8.00 3.90
C GLN A 234 -10.72 8.07 4.15
N GLY A 235 -10.24 7.71 5.35
CA GLY A 235 -8.82 7.80 5.69
C GLY A 235 -8.32 9.25 5.78
N ASN A 236 -7.38 9.63 4.91
CA ASN A 236 -6.80 10.98 4.80
C ASN A 236 -6.80 11.46 3.33
N TYR A 237 -6.34 12.69 3.08
CA TYR A 237 -6.21 13.26 1.72
C TYR A 237 -7.48 13.16 0.84
N TYR A 238 -8.67 13.29 1.45
CA TYR A 238 -9.95 13.19 0.76
C TYR A 238 -10.64 14.56 0.60
N GLY A 239 -11.43 14.71 -0.47
CA GLY A 239 -12.35 15.84 -0.67
C GLY A 239 -13.74 15.60 -0.09
N GLY A 240 -14.66 16.53 -0.31
CA GLY A 240 -16.06 16.36 0.09
C GLY A 240 -16.72 15.18 -0.62
N ALA A 241 -17.16 14.18 0.15
CA ALA A 241 -17.93 13.06 -0.41
C ALA A 241 -19.39 13.47 -0.63
N PRO A 242 -20.02 13.01 -1.73
CA PRO A 242 -21.42 13.32 -2.05
C PRO A 242 -22.42 12.66 -1.10
N TYR A 243 -22.03 11.53 -0.53
CA TYR A 243 -22.74 10.78 0.50
C TYR A 243 -21.72 9.88 1.20
N LEU A 244 -22.07 9.39 2.40
CA LEU A 244 -21.30 8.41 3.14
C LEU A 244 -22.28 7.41 3.75
N ILE A 245 -22.23 6.15 3.31
CA ILE A 245 -23.07 5.08 3.87
C ILE A 245 -22.32 4.45 5.04
N THR A 246 -22.78 4.71 6.27
CA THR A 246 -22.17 4.15 7.48
C THR A 246 -22.34 2.62 7.52
N PRO A 247 -21.49 1.87 8.25
CA PRO A 247 -21.69 0.43 8.40
C PRO A 247 -23.07 0.06 8.97
N LEU A 248 -23.56 0.82 9.95
CA LEU A 248 -24.90 0.71 10.50
C LEU A 248 -25.98 0.86 9.40
N GLN A 249 -25.91 1.92 8.59
CA GLN A 249 -26.85 2.13 7.47
C GLN A 249 -26.78 1.00 6.44
N GLY A 250 -25.58 0.49 6.16
CA GLY A 250 -25.39 -0.65 5.26
C GLY A 250 -26.10 -1.91 5.76
N LEU A 251 -26.02 -2.20 7.07
CA LEU A 251 -26.66 -3.36 7.70
C LEU A 251 -28.18 -3.19 7.83
N GLN A 252 -28.67 -1.99 8.12
CA GLN A 252 -30.10 -1.66 8.17
C GLN A 252 -30.82 -1.91 6.83
N ALA A 253 -30.09 -1.91 5.71
CA ALA A 253 -30.63 -2.26 4.40
C ALA A 253 -30.92 -3.77 4.23
N TYR A 254 -30.37 -4.62 5.11
CA TYR A 254 -30.57 -6.08 5.09
C TYR A 254 -31.47 -6.57 6.22
N VAL A 255 -31.36 -5.96 7.41
CA VAL A 255 -32.14 -6.34 8.59
C VAL A 255 -32.88 -5.10 9.12
N PRO A 256 -34.22 -5.10 9.15
CA PRO A 256 -34.98 -3.94 9.63
C PRO A 256 -34.87 -3.70 11.15
N ASP A 257 -34.80 -4.76 11.97
CA ASP A 257 -34.65 -4.66 13.43
C ASP A 257 -33.17 -4.72 13.81
N VAL A 258 -32.53 -3.54 13.88
CA VAL A 258 -31.14 -3.38 14.29
C VAL A 258 -31.07 -2.69 15.66
N TYR A 259 -30.41 -3.34 16.61
CA TYR A 259 -30.06 -2.73 17.88
C TYR A 259 -28.60 -2.27 17.84
N PHE A 260 -28.41 -0.95 17.85
CA PHE A 260 -27.08 -0.33 17.78
C PHE A 260 -26.61 0.11 19.16
N VAL A 261 -25.39 -0.29 19.53
CA VAL A 261 -24.70 0.19 20.74
C VAL A 261 -23.26 0.53 20.41
N LYS A 262 -22.80 1.72 20.76
CA LYS A 262 -21.41 2.12 20.51
C LYS A 262 -20.41 1.30 21.35
N GLY A 263 -20.76 0.99 22.60
CA GLY A 263 -19.99 0.15 23.50
C GLY A 263 -18.87 0.90 24.24
N CYS A 264 -17.88 1.39 23.49
CA CYS A 264 -16.76 2.15 24.03
C CYS A 264 -16.38 3.31 23.10
N THR A 265 -15.40 4.13 23.50
CA THR A 265 -14.76 5.09 22.60
C THR A 265 -13.33 4.65 22.26
N PRO A 266 -12.81 4.97 21.06
CA PRO A 266 -11.42 4.65 20.71
C PRO A 266 -10.36 5.52 21.40
N ALA A 267 -10.75 6.49 22.23
CA ALA A 267 -9.88 7.54 22.75
C ALA A 267 -9.66 7.47 24.27
N ASP A 268 -10.49 6.70 24.99
CA ASP A 268 -10.40 6.54 26.43
C ASP A 268 -10.84 5.12 26.85
N ASP A 269 -10.42 4.69 28.05
CA ASP A 269 -10.79 3.40 28.65
C ASP A 269 -12.21 3.44 29.25
N THR A 270 -13.03 4.43 28.89
CA THR A 270 -14.35 4.58 29.51
C THR A 270 -15.32 3.52 28.98
N GLU A 271 -15.73 2.63 29.87
CA GLU A 271 -16.61 1.48 29.61
C GLU A 271 -18.10 1.86 29.54
N THR A 272 -18.45 3.05 29.02
CA THR A 272 -19.78 3.65 29.27
C THR A 272 -20.96 2.82 28.80
N ASP A 273 -20.81 1.95 27.78
CA ASP A 273 -21.93 1.18 27.21
C ASP A 273 -21.63 -0.32 26.97
N ILE A 274 -20.57 -0.90 27.57
CA ILE A 274 -20.23 -2.31 27.32
C ILE A 274 -21.35 -3.24 27.80
N ALA A 275 -21.93 -3.00 28.98
CA ALA A 275 -23.04 -3.82 29.49
C ALA A 275 -24.30 -3.75 28.59
N ALA A 276 -24.58 -2.58 28.01
CA ALA A 276 -25.67 -2.43 27.05
C ALA A 276 -25.37 -3.19 25.75
N ALA A 277 -24.11 -3.21 25.31
CA ALA A 277 -23.67 -3.98 24.15
C ALA A 277 -23.76 -5.50 24.37
N GLU A 278 -23.48 -5.98 25.58
CA GLU A 278 -23.71 -7.38 25.96
C GLU A 278 -25.19 -7.76 25.90
N ALA A 279 -26.07 -6.92 26.48
CA ALA A 279 -27.51 -7.13 26.44
C ALA A 279 -28.06 -7.14 25.01
N ALA A 280 -27.54 -6.26 24.15
CA ALA A 280 -27.85 -6.24 22.72
C ALA A 280 -27.52 -7.57 22.04
N ALA A 281 -26.29 -8.05 22.24
CA ALA A 281 -25.80 -9.29 21.63
C ALA A 281 -26.51 -10.54 22.16
N ALA A 282 -26.87 -10.57 23.44
CA ALA A 282 -27.66 -11.65 24.04
C ALA A 282 -29.09 -11.71 23.48
N GLY A 283 -29.64 -10.56 23.06
CA GLY A 283 -31.00 -10.44 22.54
C GLY A 283 -31.15 -10.59 21.02
N ALA A 284 -30.05 -10.69 20.26
CA ALA A 284 -30.04 -10.69 18.80
C ALA A 284 -29.80 -12.08 18.18
N ASP A 285 -30.20 -12.26 16.92
CA ASP A 285 -29.98 -13.50 16.16
C ASP A 285 -28.55 -13.60 15.63
N ALA A 286 -27.87 -12.46 15.48
CA ALA A 286 -26.45 -12.34 15.14
C ALA A 286 -25.89 -11.00 15.65
N THR A 287 -24.56 -10.93 15.79
CA THR A 287 -23.86 -9.74 16.27
C THR A 287 -22.74 -9.36 15.32
N VAL A 288 -22.67 -8.09 14.93
CA VAL A 288 -21.52 -7.51 14.21
C VAL A 288 -20.80 -6.54 15.13
N LEU A 289 -19.54 -6.82 15.44
CA LEU A 289 -18.65 -5.96 16.22
C LEU A 289 -17.75 -5.16 15.27
N PHE A 290 -17.81 -3.83 15.33
CA PHE A 290 -16.96 -2.93 14.56
C PHE A 290 -15.91 -2.27 15.43
N VAL A 291 -14.66 -2.63 15.18
CA VAL A 291 -13.49 -2.15 15.93
C VAL A 291 -12.42 -1.61 14.99
N GLY A 292 -11.38 -1.00 15.54
CA GLY A 292 -10.17 -0.64 14.83
C GLY A 292 -9.65 0.74 15.20
N ILE A 293 -9.12 1.43 14.20
CA ILE A 293 -8.44 2.72 14.34
C ILE A 293 -8.92 3.70 13.26
N SER A 294 -8.53 4.96 13.40
CA SER A 294 -8.89 6.03 12.47
C SER A 294 -7.76 7.04 12.35
N GLY A 295 -8.02 8.15 11.65
CA GLY A 295 -7.11 9.31 11.63
C GLY A 295 -6.78 9.91 13.00
N THR A 296 -7.45 9.50 14.08
CA THR A 296 -7.04 9.83 15.45
C THR A 296 -5.75 9.12 15.86
N GLN A 297 -5.55 7.87 15.42
CA GLN A 297 -4.38 7.04 15.78
C GLN A 297 -3.33 6.97 14.67
N GLU A 298 -3.73 7.01 13.41
CA GLU A 298 -2.81 6.92 12.27
C GLU A 298 -3.07 8.03 11.26
N ARG A 299 -2.19 9.04 11.23
CA ARG A 299 -2.29 10.14 10.29
C ARG A 299 -0.94 10.77 10.06
N GLU A 300 -0.92 11.68 9.10
CA GLU A 300 0.24 12.55 8.88
C GLU A 300 0.64 13.29 10.17
N ASN A 301 1.94 13.37 10.45
CA ASN A 301 2.56 13.85 11.69
C ASN A 301 2.22 13.03 12.95
N HIS A 302 1.65 11.82 12.81
CA HIS A 302 1.25 11.01 13.96
C HIS A 302 1.39 9.51 13.68
N ASP A 303 2.58 8.98 13.99
CA ASP A 303 2.81 7.54 14.08
C ASP A 303 2.17 6.97 15.35
N ARG A 304 1.72 5.72 15.27
CA ARG A 304 1.32 4.95 16.46
C ARG A 304 2.54 4.55 17.29
N SER A 305 2.33 4.40 18.60
CA SER A 305 3.32 3.85 19.54
C SER A 305 3.29 2.33 19.64
N ASP A 306 2.15 1.73 19.33
CA ASP A 306 1.90 0.29 19.38
C ASP A 306 0.93 -0.09 18.24
N ILE A 307 0.72 -1.39 18.08
CA ILE A 307 -0.18 -1.92 17.03
C ILE A 307 -1.41 -2.61 17.60
N GLY A 308 -1.73 -2.42 18.89
CA GLY A 308 -2.94 -2.96 19.51
C GLY A 308 -4.20 -2.18 19.13
N LEU A 309 -5.35 -2.66 19.59
CA LEU A 309 -6.60 -1.90 19.54
C LEU A 309 -6.60 -0.83 20.64
N PRO A 310 -6.98 0.42 20.35
CA PRO A 310 -6.99 1.47 21.36
C PRO A 310 -8.23 1.39 22.27
N GLY A 311 -8.06 1.86 23.51
CA GLY A 311 -9.12 1.95 24.51
C GLY A 311 -9.69 0.58 24.91
N ALA A 312 -10.94 0.57 25.38
CA ALA A 312 -11.61 -0.65 25.86
C ALA A 312 -12.12 -1.58 24.73
N GLN A 313 -11.55 -1.53 23.52
CA GLN A 313 -12.05 -2.33 22.39
C GLN A 313 -11.79 -3.84 22.56
N ASP A 314 -10.66 -4.25 23.12
CA ASP A 314 -10.41 -5.67 23.41
C ASP A 314 -11.40 -6.22 24.46
N LEU A 315 -11.67 -5.42 25.51
CA LEU A 315 -12.67 -5.76 26.51
C LEU A 315 -14.08 -5.85 25.90
N LEU A 316 -14.44 -4.91 25.02
CA LEU A 316 -15.71 -4.94 24.29
C LEU A 316 -15.83 -6.22 23.45
N ILE A 317 -14.78 -6.62 22.73
CA ILE A 317 -14.78 -7.86 21.93
C ILE A 317 -15.00 -9.07 22.83
N ASP A 318 -14.24 -9.20 23.93
CA ASP A 318 -14.35 -10.36 24.84
C ASP A 318 -15.75 -10.48 25.45
N ARG A 319 -16.24 -9.39 26.06
CA ARG A 319 -17.54 -9.35 26.75
C ARG A 319 -18.71 -9.61 25.80
N VAL A 320 -18.74 -8.88 24.68
CA VAL A 320 -19.87 -8.96 23.74
C VAL A 320 -19.87 -10.30 22.99
N SER A 321 -18.71 -10.82 22.61
CA SER A 321 -18.65 -12.10 21.91
C SER A 321 -19.10 -13.27 22.79
N ARG A 322 -18.77 -13.26 24.09
CA ARG A 322 -19.24 -14.27 25.05
C ARG A 322 -20.72 -14.16 25.37
N ALA A 323 -21.25 -12.93 25.44
CA ALA A 323 -22.67 -12.68 25.71
C ALA A 323 -23.58 -12.97 24.50
N ALA A 324 -23.01 -12.98 23.29
CA ALA A 324 -23.78 -13.17 22.07
C ALA A 324 -24.51 -14.52 22.04
N LYS A 325 -25.82 -14.46 21.76
CA LYS A 325 -26.65 -15.66 21.56
C LYS A 325 -26.37 -16.32 20.21
N GLY A 326 -26.16 -15.50 19.19
CA GLY A 326 -25.96 -15.91 17.80
C GLY A 326 -24.50 -15.81 17.33
N PRO A 327 -24.23 -16.09 16.03
CA PRO A 327 -22.90 -15.93 15.46
C PRO A 327 -22.41 -14.48 15.57
N VAL A 328 -21.10 -14.34 15.80
CA VAL A 328 -20.40 -13.05 15.89
C VAL A 328 -19.47 -12.87 14.70
N ALA A 329 -19.61 -11.74 14.02
CA ALA A 329 -18.66 -11.28 13.01
C ALA A 329 -17.95 -10.01 13.51
N LEU A 330 -16.62 -10.03 13.54
CA LEU A 330 -15.80 -8.86 13.81
C LEU A 330 -15.43 -8.17 12.49
N VAL A 331 -15.63 -6.86 12.39
CA VAL A 331 -15.21 -6.03 11.26
C VAL A 331 -14.17 -5.02 11.76
N LEU A 332 -12.95 -5.14 11.22
CA LEU A 332 -11.82 -4.27 11.53
C LEU A 332 -11.73 -3.14 10.49
N ILE A 333 -11.89 -1.90 10.94
CA ILE A 333 -11.67 -0.67 10.16
C ILE A 333 -10.29 -0.11 10.55
N SER A 334 -9.32 -0.22 9.65
CA SER A 334 -7.96 0.28 9.86
C SER A 334 -7.21 0.38 8.53
N GLY A 335 -6.32 1.35 8.38
CA GLY A 335 -5.34 1.36 7.29
C GLY A 335 -4.20 0.41 7.58
N SER A 336 -3.60 0.52 8.77
CA SER A 336 -2.49 -0.34 9.21
C SER A 336 -2.96 -1.69 9.77
N SER A 337 -2.01 -2.62 9.94
CA SER A 337 -2.22 -3.84 10.72
C SER A 337 -2.53 -3.50 12.19
N VAL A 338 -3.45 -4.26 12.78
CA VAL A 338 -3.79 -4.19 14.20
C VAL A 338 -3.71 -5.60 14.76
N ASP A 339 -3.07 -5.78 15.92
CA ASP A 339 -3.08 -7.05 16.63
C ASP A 339 -4.49 -7.30 17.15
N VAL A 340 -5.09 -8.38 16.65
CA VAL A 340 -6.42 -8.88 17.01
C VAL A 340 -6.34 -10.36 17.38
N SER A 341 -5.18 -10.79 17.89
CA SER A 341 -4.89 -12.18 18.28
C SER A 341 -5.89 -12.74 19.28
N ALA A 342 -6.29 -11.96 20.29
CA ALA A 342 -7.31 -12.36 21.25
C ALA A 342 -8.65 -12.72 20.58
N ALA A 343 -9.06 -11.96 19.56
CA ALA A 343 -10.26 -12.24 18.78
C ALA A 343 -10.06 -13.42 17.80
N HIS A 344 -8.85 -13.57 17.26
CA HIS A 344 -8.49 -14.70 16.41
C HIS A 344 -8.61 -16.03 17.15
N ASP A 345 -8.12 -16.12 18.38
CA ASP A 345 -8.12 -17.35 19.18
C ASP A 345 -9.49 -17.63 19.84
N SER A 346 -10.34 -16.61 19.98
CA SER A 346 -11.67 -16.78 20.56
C SER A 346 -12.58 -17.67 19.70
N ALA A 347 -13.13 -18.72 20.33
CA ALA A 347 -14.16 -19.56 19.74
C ALA A 347 -15.51 -18.83 19.55
N HIS A 348 -15.70 -17.72 20.26
CA HIS A 348 -16.93 -16.92 20.18
C HIS A 348 -16.96 -15.96 18.99
N VAL A 349 -15.81 -15.66 18.38
CA VAL A 349 -15.71 -14.84 17.17
C VAL A 349 -15.64 -15.77 15.94
N GLY A 350 -16.79 -16.00 15.31
CA GLY A 350 -16.91 -16.93 14.18
C GLY A 350 -16.29 -16.41 12.88
N ALA A 351 -16.35 -15.11 12.63
CA ALA A 351 -15.75 -14.50 11.44
C ALA A 351 -15.05 -13.18 11.72
N MET A 352 -14.04 -12.85 10.91
CA MET A 352 -13.30 -11.59 10.97
C MET A 352 -13.09 -11.03 9.57
N LEU A 353 -13.46 -9.77 9.34
CA LEU A 353 -13.33 -9.05 8.08
C LEU A 353 -12.48 -7.81 8.28
N TRP A 354 -11.40 -7.64 7.52
CA TRP A 354 -10.67 -6.37 7.44
C TRP A 354 -11.19 -5.55 6.28
N ALA A 355 -11.54 -4.30 6.57
CA ALA A 355 -12.24 -3.43 5.63
C ALA A 355 -11.43 -2.20 5.19
N GLY A 356 -10.19 -2.04 5.66
CA GLY A 356 -9.38 -0.89 5.27
C GLY A 356 -10.05 0.44 5.67
N TYR A 357 -9.93 1.41 4.76
CA TYR A 357 -10.79 2.60 4.71
C TYR A 357 -11.69 2.53 3.46
N PRO A 358 -12.94 2.02 3.59
CA PRO A 358 -13.73 1.56 2.44
C PRO A 358 -14.52 2.68 1.71
N GLY A 359 -14.24 3.95 2.03
CA GLY A 359 -14.76 5.11 1.31
C GLY A 359 -16.27 5.32 1.38
N GLN A 360 -16.82 6.01 0.37
CA GLN A 360 -18.19 6.55 0.40
C GLN A 360 -19.32 5.50 0.46
N SER A 361 -19.06 4.32 -0.07
CA SER A 361 -20.01 3.20 -0.11
C SER A 361 -19.57 2.05 0.80
N GLY A 362 -18.68 2.32 1.76
CA GLY A 362 -18.04 1.29 2.56
C GLY A 362 -19.00 0.47 3.41
N GLY A 363 -19.97 1.10 4.08
CA GLY A 363 -20.98 0.38 4.84
C GLY A 363 -21.81 -0.57 3.98
N ARG A 364 -22.13 -0.18 2.75
CA ARG A 364 -22.81 -1.04 1.78
C ARG A 364 -21.94 -2.23 1.37
N ALA A 365 -20.65 -2.00 1.07
CA ALA A 365 -19.73 -3.07 0.70
C ALA A 365 -19.57 -4.12 1.80
N ILE A 366 -19.43 -3.68 3.06
CA ILE A 366 -19.33 -4.56 4.23
C ILE A 366 -20.60 -5.41 4.36
N ALA A 367 -21.78 -4.79 4.31
CA ALA A 367 -23.04 -5.51 4.40
C ALA A 367 -23.23 -6.52 3.26
N ASP A 368 -22.85 -6.17 2.02
CA ASP A 368 -22.92 -7.08 0.88
C ASP A 368 -22.05 -8.33 1.07
N VAL A 369 -20.90 -8.22 1.73
CA VAL A 369 -20.06 -9.37 2.08
C VAL A 369 -20.71 -10.17 3.20
N LEU A 370 -21.07 -9.54 4.32
CA LEU A 370 -21.65 -10.25 5.48
C LEU A 370 -22.89 -11.08 5.11
N PHE A 371 -23.74 -10.58 4.22
CA PHE A 371 -24.95 -11.27 3.75
C PHE A 371 -24.78 -12.02 2.41
N GLY A 372 -23.54 -12.18 1.94
CA GLY A 372 -23.23 -13.06 0.80
C GLY A 372 -23.72 -12.58 -0.56
N ARG A 373 -24.12 -11.30 -0.69
CA ARG A 373 -24.36 -10.66 -1.99
C ARG A 373 -23.07 -10.49 -2.79
N TYR A 374 -21.94 -10.42 -2.09
CA TYR A 374 -20.61 -10.41 -2.68
C TYR A 374 -19.71 -11.44 -1.97
N SER A 375 -18.93 -12.20 -2.73
CA SER A 375 -17.94 -13.12 -2.17
C SER A 375 -16.60 -12.39 -2.02
N PRO A 376 -16.02 -12.29 -0.81
CA PRO A 376 -14.75 -11.59 -0.62
C PRO A 376 -13.62 -12.36 -1.31
N ALA A 377 -12.68 -11.59 -1.86
CA ALA A 377 -11.49 -12.12 -2.53
C ALA A 377 -10.25 -11.24 -2.33
N GLY A 378 -10.35 -10.20 -1.49
CA GLY A 378 -9.21 -9.36 -1.14
C GLY A 378 -8.11 -10.17 -0.45
N ARG A 379 -6.87 -9.70 -0.59
CA ARG A 379 -5.67 -10.28 0.02
C ARG A 379 -4.94 -9.20 0.80
N LEU A 380 -4.39 -9.53 1.95
CA LEU A 380 -3.65 -8.59 2.77
C LEU A 380 -2.42 -8.03 2.02
N PRO A 381 -2.31 -6.70 1.83
CA PRO A 381 -1.13 -6.08 1.23
C PRO A 381 -0.01 -5.83 2.26
N VAL A 382 -0.25 -6.13 3.53
CA VAL A 382 0.69 -5.97 4.65
C VAL A 382 0.64 -7.21 5.54
N THR A 383 1.71 -7.45 6.29
CA THR A 383 1.73 -8.50 7.32
C THR A 383 1.03 -7.99 8.58
N PHE A 384 0.15 -8.80 9.17
CA PHE A 384 -0.39 -8.52 10.51
C PHE A 384 0.50 -9.18 11.55
N HIS A 385 1.18 -8.34 12.32
CA HIS A 385 2.10 -8.76 13.39
C HIS A 385 1.38 -8.88 14.74
N PHE A 386 1.96 -9.66 15.66
CA PHE A 386 1.62 -9.61 17.08
C PHE A 386 2.19 -8.34 17.72
N ALA A 387 1.57 -7.87 18.81
CA ALA A 387 1.86 -6.58 19.44
C ALA A 387 3.33 -6.41 19.86
N ASN A 388 4.01 -7.49 20.22
CA ASN A 388 5.43 -7.48 20.58
C ASN A 388 6.36 -7.04 19.42
N TYR A 389 5.87 -7.01 18.16
CA TYR A 389 6.65 -6.55 17.02
C TYR A 389 7.23 -5.14 17.21
N THR A 390 6.50 -4.22 17.83
CA THR A 390 6.99 -2.85 18.08
C THR A 390 8.07 -2.77 19.16
N GLN A 391 8.25 -3.84 19.93
CA GLN A 391 9.36 -4.00 20.90
C GLN A 391 10.58 -4.67 20.25
N GLU A 392 10.36 -5.47 19.21
CA GLU A 392 11.41 -6.21 18.48
C GLU A 392 12.02 -5.42 17.32
N VAL A 393 11.25 -4.51 16.71
CA VAL A 393 11.65 -3.73 15.53
C VAL A 393 11.47 -2.26 15.83
N ASP A 394 12.59 -1.56 16.02
CA ASP A 394 12.60 -0.10 16.02
C ASP A 394 12.22 0.40 14.62
N PHE A 395 11.13 1.18 14.54
CA PHE A 395 10.68 1.71 13.26
C PHE A 395 11.60 2.81 12.70
N HIS A 396 12.51 3.36 13.50
CA HIS A 396 13.62 4.22 13.07
C HIS A 396 14.78 3.43 12.46
N ASP A 397 14.87 2.12 12.69
CA ASP A 397 15.84 1.25 12.01
C ASP A 397 15.35 0.97 10.58
N MET A 398 16.11 1.48 9.61
CA MET A 398 15.80 1.35 8.18
C MET A 398 16.32 0.03 7.58
N ASN A 399 17.01 -0.81 8.36
CA ASN A 399 17.46 -2.11 7.89
C ASN A 399 16.25 -3.03 7.65
N MET A 400 16.17 -3.63 6.47
CA MET A 400 15.08 -4.57 6.14
C MET A 400 15.41 -5.99 6.53
N ARG A 401 16.70 -6.35 6.50
CA ARG A 401 17.21 -7.69 6.72
C ARG A 401 17.36 -7.98 8.21
N PRO A 402 17.26 -9.25 8.64
CA PRO A 402 17.63 -9.63 10.00
C PRO A 402 19.14 -9.43 10.22
N ASN A 403 19.52 -9.07 11.44
CA ASN A 403 20.93 -8.97 11.80
C ASN A 403 21.47 -10.30 12.37
N ALA A 404 22.79 -10.46 12.40
CA ALA A 404 23.44 -11.70 12.85
C ALA A 404 23.19 -12.02 14.34
N SER A 405 23.00 -11.00 15.18
CA SER A 405 22.66 -11.15 16.60
C SER A 405 21.19 -11.51 16.86
N ALA A 406 20.36 -11.60 15.80
CA ALA A 406 18.93 -11.85 15.86
C ALA A 406 18.12 -10.87 16.74
N THR A 407 18.71 -9.71 17.06
CA THR A 407 18.03 -8.63 17.80
C THR A 407 17.10 -7.86 16.89
N HIS A 408 17.44 -7.73 15.60
CA HIS A 408 16.55 -7.25 14.56
C HIS A 408 16.04 -8.45 13.75
N PRO A 409 14.75 -8.83 13.83
CA PRO A 409 14.21 -10.03 13.19
C PRO A 409 13.94 -9.88 11.68
N GLY A 410 14.27 -8.74 11.08
CA GLY A 410 13.93 -8.37 9.72
C GLY A 410 12.58 -7.67 9.62
N ARG A 411 12.21 -7.18 8.43
CA ARG A 411 10.94 -6.46 8.20
C ARG A 411 10.21 -7.05 6.99
N THR A 412 8.89 -6.90 6.98
CA THR A 412 7.98 -7.41 5.91
C THR A 412 8.00 -8.94 5.78
N TYR A 413 7.09 -9.49 4.97
CA TYR A 413 7.08 -10.93 4.65
C TYR A 413 8.37 -11.44 3.97
N ARG A 414 9.18 -10.53 3.41
CA ARG A 414 10.43 -10.91 2.72
C ARG A 414 11.51 -11.31 3.72
N PHE A 415 11.63 -10.61 4.83
CA PHE A 415 12.78 -10.74 5.74
C PHE A 415 12.43 -11.05 7.18
N TYR A 416 11.19 -10.81 7.63
CA TYR A 416 10.79 -11.15 9.00
C TYR A 416 10.89 -12.66 9.25
N ARG A 417 11.40 -13.04 10.42
CA ARG A 417 11.68 -14.45 10.80
C ARG A 417 10.91 -14.95 12.00
N ARG A 418 9.99 -14.17 12.56
CA ARG A 418 9.13 -14.58 13.68
C ARG A 418 7.72 -14.93 13.19
N PRO A 419 6.92 -15.64 13.99
CA PRO A 419 5.50 -15.86 13.73
C PRO A 419 4.75 -14.54 13.53
N VAL A 420 3.69 -14.59 12.72
CA VAL A 420 2.81 -13.45 12.41
C VAL A 420 1.36 -13.89 12.57
N LEU A 421 0.48 -12.96 12.90
CA LEU A 421 -0.94 -13.25 13.09
C LEU A 421 -1.61 -13.58 11.75
N TYR A 422 -1.41 -12.74 10.72
CA TYR A 422 -1.79 -13.06 9.35
C TYR A 422 -0.66 -12.68 8.39
N PRO A 423 -0.21 -13.60 7.51
CA PRO A 423 0.86 -13.30 6.57
C PRO A 423 0.39 -12.37 5.44
N PHE A 424 1.34 -11.67 4.83
CA PHE A 424 1.11 -11.00 3.54
C PHE A 424 0.46 -11.95 2.53
N GLY A 425 -0.57 -11.49 1.84
CA GLY A 425 -1.35 -12.28 0.89
C GLY A 425 -2.44 -13.15 1.51
N HIS A 426 -2.62 -13.15 2.84
CA HIS A 426 -3.73 -13.86 3.49
C HIS A 426 -5.09 -13.29 3.09
N GLY A 427 -6.09 -14.15 3.00
CA GLY A 427 -7.48 -13.79 2.69
C GLY A 427 -8.30 -15.02 2.34
N LEU A 428 -9.50 -15.12 2.88
CA LEU A 428 -10.43 -16.22 2.64
C LEU A 428 -11.49 -15.82 1.62
N SER A 429 -12.17 -16.83 1.07
CA SER A 429 -13.33 -16.67 0.19
C SER A 429 -14.50 -17.50 0.72
N TYR A 430 -15.71 -17.26 0.22
CA TYR A 430 -16.87 -18.12 0.50
C TYR A 430 -16.90 -19.41 -0.35
N THR A 431 -15.86 -19.63 -1.14
CA THR A 431 -15.64 -20.85 -1.91
C THR A 431 -14.18 -21.30 -1.76
N SER A 432 -13.86 -22.49 -2.26
CA SER A 432 -12.50 -23.03 -2.31
C SER A 432 -11.97 -23.05 -3.74
N PHE A 433 -10.65 -22.96 -3.87
CA PHE A 433 -9.95 -23.01 -5.15
C PHE A 433 -8.84 -24.05 -5.11
N ALA A 434 -8.71 -24.80 -6.19
CA ALA A 434 -7.56 -25.67 -6.44
C ALA A 434 -6.72 -25.08 -7.57
N TYR A 435 -5.41 -25.22 -7.45
CA TYR A 435 -4.45 -24.79 -8.45
C TYR A 435 -3.87 -25.97 -9.22
N ALA A 436 -3.52 -25.74 -10.47
CA ALA A 436 -2.53 -26.55 -11.18
C ALA A 436 -1.59 -25.59 -11.91
N MET A 437 -0.29 -25.75 -11.72
CA MET A 437 0.71 -24.80 -12.22
C MET A 437 1.70 -25.47 -13.17
N ARG A 438 2.06 -24.75 -14.24
CA ARG A 438 3.14 -25.14 -15.15
C ARG A 438 4.08 -23.97 -15.36
N CYS A 439 5.38 -24.23 -15.22
CA CYS A 439 6.43 -23.27 -15.55
C CYS A 439 7.52 -23.92 -16.43
N PRO A 440 8.32 -23.13 -17.14
CA PRO A 440 9.51 -23.63 -17.83
C PRO A 440 10.48 -24.25 -16.84
N THR A 441 11.18 -25.32 -17.24
CA THR A 441 12.17 -25.96 -16.37
C THR A 441 13.44 -25.11 -16.21
N ASP A 442 13.76 -24.30 -17.22
CA ASP A 442 15.02 -23.59 -17.29
C ASP A 442 14.91 -22.20 -17.89
N VAL A 443 15.77 -21.30 -17.41
CA VAL A 443 16.04 -19.99 -18.01
C VAL A 443 17.54 -19.90 -18.30
N PRO A 444 17.97 -19.66 -19.56
CA PRO A 444 19.39 -19.50 -19.86
C PRO A 444 19.96 -18.25 -19.15
N PHE A 445 20.98 -18.45 -18.32
CA PHE A 445 21.67 -17.42 -17.56
C PHE A 445 22.18 -16.30 -18.47
N ALA A 446 22.77 -16.66 -19.62
CA ALA A 446 23.30 -15.67 -20.56
C ALA A 446 22.19 -14.74 -21.10
N THR A 447 21.00 -15.28 -21.35
CA THR A 447 19.82 -14.51 -21.79
C THR A 447 19.35 -13.58 -20.68
N ALA A 448 19.10 -14.12 -19.48
CA ALA A 448 18.64 -13.32 -18.35
C ALA A 448 19.66 -12.24 -17.94
N ALA A 449 20.96 -12.55 -17.94
CA ALA A 449 22.02 -11.61 -17.60
C ALA A 449 22.15 -10.50 -18.64
N ARG A 450 22.05 -10.83 -19.93
CA ARG A 450 22.05 -9.84 -21.02
C ARG A 450 20.83 -8.92 -20.94
N ASP A 451 19.65 -9.48 -20.72
CA ASP A 451 18.42 -8.70 -20.51
C ASP A 451 18.56 -7.77 -19.28
N LEU A 452 19.03 -8.29 -18.14
CA LEU A 452 19.23 -7.48 -16.94
C LEU A 452 20.21 -6.32 -17.20
N GLN A 453 21.27 -6.55 -17.96
CA GLN A 453 22.20 -5.49 -18.39
C GLN A 453 21.54 -4.48 -19.34
N ALA A 454 20.72 -4.94 -20.28
CA ALA A 454 19.99 -4.09 -21.21
C ALA A 454 19.02 -3.15 -20.47
N THR A 455 18.30 -3.64 -19.44
CA THR A 455 17.40 -2.80 -18.62
C THR A 455 18.12 -1.68 -17.85
N ARG A 456 19.45 -1.68 -17.78
CA ARG A 456 20.22 -0.55 -17.24
C ARG A 456 20.42 0.56 -18.28
N ARG A 457 20.42 0.20 -19.56
CA ARG A 457 20.57 1.14 -20.69
C ARG A 457 19.21 1.68 -21.12
N THR A 458 18.21 0.80 -21.19
CA THR A 458 16.83 1.09 -21.59
C THR A 458 15.87 0.60 -20.49
N PRO A 459 15.65 1.41 -19.44
CA PRO A 459 14.91 0.99 -18.25
C PRO A 459 13.45 0.58 -18.51
N HIS A 460 12.87 0.99 -19.64
CA HIS A 460 11.45 0.85 -19.96
C HIS A 460 11.02 -0.55 -20.42
N GLU A 461 11.96 -1.47 -20.71
CA GLU A 461 11.66 -2.74 -21.36
C GLU A 461 12.47 -3.87 -20.71
N ALA A 462 11.88 -4.54 -19.72
CA ALA A 462 12.40 -5.82 -19.24
C ALA A 462 11.65 -6.93 -19.97
N ALA A 463 12.37 -7.78 -20.71
CA ALA A 463 11.73 -8.88 -21.42
C ALA A 463 11.20 -9.93 -20.45
N VAL A 464 10.08 -10.56 -20.82
CA VAL A 464 9.63 -11.78 -20.14
C VAL A 464 10.58 -12.91 -20.53
N VAL A 465 11.30 -13.46 -19.55
CA VAL A 465 12.26 -14.56 -19.73
C VAL A 465 11.69 -15.93 -19.35
N ALA A 466 10.58 -15.96 -18.61
CA ALA A 466 9.78 -17.14 -18.33
C ALA A 466 8.30 -16.75 -18.18
N SER A 467 7.38 -17.61 -18.61
CA SER A 467 5.93 -17.43 -18.40
C SER A 467 5.39 -18.59 -17.58
N VAL A 468 4.65 -18.30 -16.52
CA VAL A 468 4.05 -19.32 -15.65
C VAL A 468 2.55 -19.37 -15.92
N THR A 469 2.07 -20.54 -16.32
CA THR A 469 0.64 -20.79 -16.54
C THR A 469 0.04 -21.35 -15.26
N VAL A 470 -0.98 -20.67 -14.74
CA VAL A 470 -1.72 -21.08 -13.55
C VAL A 470 -3.16 -21.36 -13.93
N HIS A 471 -3.60 -22.58 -13.68
CA HIS A 471 -5.00 -22.94 -13.74
C HIS A 471 -5.64 -22.80 -12.36
N VAL A 472 -6.73 -22.05 -12.29
CA VAL A 472 -7.49 -21.83 -11.06
C VAL A 472 -8.87 -22.45 -11.22
N ARG A 473 -9.17 -23.51 -10.47
CA ARG A 473 -10.48 -24.15 -10.48
C ARG A 473 -11.26 -23.80 -9.22
N ASN A 474 -12.51 -23.39 -9.37
CA ASN A 474 -13.41 -23.23 -8.24
C ASN A 474 -14.00 -24.59 -7.85
N THR A 475 -13.63 -25.08 -6.67
CA THR A 475 -14.01 -26.40 -6.15
C THR A 475 -15.10 -26.34 -5.09
N GLY A 476 -15.55 -25.15 -4.71
CA GLY A 476 -16.62 -24.98 -3.73
C GLY A 476 -17.98 -24.77 -4.37
N ALA A 477 -18.90 -24.16 -3.61
CA ALA A 477 -20.32 -24.08 -3.96
C ALA A 477 -20.78 -22.68 -4.41
N ARG A 478 -19.89 -21.69 -4.46
CA ARG A 478 -20.24 -20.31 -4.82
C ARG A 478 -19.28 -19.75 -5.85
N PRO A 479 -19.77 -18.99 -6.84
CA PRO A 479 -18.90 -18.35 -7.79
C PRO A 479 -18.25 -17.12 -7.12
N SER A 480 -16.94 -16.97 -7.28
CA SER A 480 -16.17 -15.93 -6.58
C SER A 480 -15.06 -15.40 -7.47
N ASP A 481 -14.68 -14.14 -7.23
CA ASP A 481 -13.36 -13.69 -7.64
C ASP A 481 -12.29 -14.43 -6.82
N HIS A 482 -11.07 -14.45 -7.35
CA HIS A 482 -9.88 -14.96 -6.69
C HIS A 482 -8.66 -14.17 -7.14
N VAL A 483 -7.75 -13.89 -6.20
CA VAL A 483 -6.47 -13.22 -6.50
C VAL A 483 -5.37 -14.27 -6.46
N VAL A 484 -4.76 -14.52 -7.61
CA VAL A 484 -3.58 -15.38 -7.76
C VAL A 484 -2.35 -14.56 -7.39
N LEU A 485 -1.56 -15.03 -6.42
CA LEU A 485 -0.30 -14.41 -6.01
C LEU A 485 0.85 -15.35 -6.34
N LEU A 486 1.71 -14.95 -7.28
CA LEU A 486 2.89 -15.73 -7.68
C LEU A 486 4.12 -15.19 -6.99
N PHE A 487 4.74 -16.03 -6.17
CA PHE A 487 5.98 -15.73 -5.47
C PHE A 487 7.17 -16.44 -6.09
N VAL A 488 8.33 -15.81 -6.02
CA VAL A 488 9.63 -16.39 -6.38
C VAL A 488 10.56 -16.40 -5.17
N ALA A 489 11.36 -17.45 -5.04
CA ALA A 489 12.37 -17.60 -4.00
C ALA A 489 13.69 -18.09 -4.62
N ALA A 490 14.78 -17.40 -4.30
CA ALA A 490 16.10 -17.66 -4.85
C ALA A 490 16.73 -18.93 -4.25
N PRO A 491 17.77 -19.49 -4.89
CA PRO A 491 18.66 -20.45 -4.23
C PRO A 491 19.22 -19.87 -2.93
N GLY A 492 18.99 -20.53 -1.79
CA GLY A 492 19.33 -20.00 -0.47
C GLY A 492 18.37 -18.93 0.05
N ALA A 493 17.11 -18.92 -0.40
CA ALA A 493 16.10 -17.99 0.09
C ALA A 493 16.05 -17.99 1.62
N GLY A 494 16.09 -16.78 2.18
CA GLY A 494 16.08 -16.57 3.61
C GLY A 494 17.45 -16.51 4.29
N THR A 495 18.53 -16.94 3.63
CA THR A 495 19.93 -16.89 4.13
C THR A 495 20.71 -15.75 3.48
N ASP A 496 21.81 -15.32 4.09
CA ASP A 496 22.76 -14.31 3.55
C ASP A 496 22.11 -12.99 3.08
N GLY A 497 20.97 -12.63 3.68
CA GLY A 497 20.18 -11.46 3.30
C GLY A 497 19.34 -11.63 2.03
N ALA A 498 19.20 -12.83 1.49
CA ALA A 498 18.20 -13.12 0.46
C ALA A 498 16.78 -13.07 1.05
N PRO A 499 15.79 -12.52 0.33
CA PRO A 499 14.38 -12.63 0.71
C PRO A 499 13.96 -14.10 0.88
N ALA A 500 13.08 -14.38 1.83
CA ALA A 500 12.44 -15.69 1.96
C ALA A 500 11.58 -16.01 0.73
N LYS A 501 10.90 -14.99 0.21
CA LYS A 501 10.18 -14.99 -1.07
C LYS A 501 9.89 -13.55 -1.49
N THR A 502 9.60 -13.33 -2.76
CA THR A 502 9.20 -12.03 -3.33
C THR A 502 7.98 -12.23 -4.22
N LEU A 503 6.95 -11.41 -4.06
CA LEU A 503 5.81 -11.36 -4.99
C LEU A 503 6.32 -10.88 -6.36
N ALA A 504 6.19 -11.72 -7.38
CA ALA A 504 6.64 -11.41 -8.73
C ALA A 504 5.49 -10.94 -9.64
N ALA A 505 4.31 -11.54 -9.49
CA ALA A 505 3.12 -11.17 -10.26
C ALA A 505 1.84 -11.53 -9.49
N PHE A 506 0.75 -10.86 -9.84
CA PHE A 506 -0.58 -11.22 -9.37
C PHE A 506 -1.64 -10.92 -10.43
N GLU A 507 -2.76 -11.64 -10.36
CA GLU A 507 -3.92 -11.42 -11.23
C GLU A 507 -5.21 -11.69 -10.46
N ARG A 508 -6.27 -10.93 -10.73
CA ARG A 508 -7.61 -11.19 -10.19
C ARG A 508 -8.49 -11.81 -11.26
N VAL A 509 -9.01 -13.01 -10.99
CA VAL A 509 -9.89 -13.74 -11.92
C VAL A 509 -11.23 -14.05 -11.28
N ARG A 510 -12.29 -14.01 -12.08
CA ARG A 510 -13.63 -14.48 -11.69
C ARG A 510 -13.76 -15.94 -12.11
N VAL A 511 -14.08 -16.84 -11.18
CA VAL A 511 -14.22 -18.27 -11.49
C VAL A 511 -15.58 -18.79 -11.02
N GLU A 512 -16.39 -19.23 -11.98
CA GLU A 512 -17.70 -19.83 -11.72
C GLU A 512 -17.55 -21.25 -11.13
N VAL A 513 -18.60 -21.73 -10.45
CA VAL A 513 -18.59 -23.02 -9.72
C VAL A 513 -18.23 -24.19 -10.65
N GLY A 514 -17.25 -25.00 -10.26
CA GLY A 514 -16.79 -26.16 -11.01
C GLY A 514 -15.94 -25.84 -12.24
N LEU A 515 -15.95 -24.58 -12.70
CA LEU A 515 -15.17 -24.10 -13.84
C LEU A 515 -13.73 -23.75 -13.44
N ARG A 516 -12.92 -23.52 -14.47
CA ARG A 516 -11.50 -23.23 -14.37
C ARG A 516 -11.15 -22.05 -15.25
N GLU A 517 -10.42 -21.10 -14.68
CA GLU A 517 -9.75 -20.03 -15.42
C GLU A 517 -8.26 -20.30 -15.58
N THR A 518 -7.66 -19.71 -16.61
CA THR A 518 -6.22 -19.81 -16.87
C THR A 518 -5.60 -18.41 -16.85
N VAL A 519 -4.52 -18.27 -16.09
CA VAL A 519 -3.75 -17.04 -15.98
C VAL A 519 -2.33 -17.30 -16.47
N GLU A 520 -1.80 -16.38 -17.28
CA GLU A 520 -0.39 -16.36 -17.65
C GLU A 520 0.34 -15.23 -16.94
N LEU A 521 1.38 -15.57 -16.19
CA LEU A 521 2.15 -14.64 -15.37
C LEU A 521 3.60 -14.59 -15.86
N GLY A 522 3.98 -13.46 -16.45
CA GLY A 522 5.32 -13.24 -16.98
C GLY A 522 6.35 -12.89 -15.90
N LEU A 523 7.51 -13.56 -15.96
CA LEU A 523 8.69 -13.29 -15.14
C LEU A 523 9.80 -12.67 -15.99
N THR A 524 10.27 -11.49 -15.60
CA THR A 524 11.46 -10.82 -16.16
C THR A 524 12.77 -11.24 -15.48
N SER A 525 13.91 -10.83 -16.03
CA SER A 525 15.24 -11.13 -15.48
C SER A 525 15.45 -10.60 -14.04
N HIS A 526 14.74 -9.52 -13.66
CA HIS A 526 14.79 -8.97 -12.29
C HIS A 526 14.30 -9.98 -11.25
N HIS A 527 13.29 -10.80 -11.57
CA HIS A 527 12.78 -11.84 -10.66
C HIS A 527 13.77 -12.97 -10.41
N PHE A 528 14.79 -13.12 -11.26
CA PHE A 528 15.86 -14.11 -11.13
C PHE A 528 17.20 -13.48 -10.71
N SER A 529 17.15 -12.31 -10.06
CA SER A 529 18.34 -11.58 -9.64
C SER A 529 18.29 -11.16 -8.17
N LEU A 530 19.46 -10.94 -7.60
CA LEU A 530 19.64 -10.46 -6.23
C LEU A 530 20.54 -9.22 -6.23
N ALA A 531 20.25 -8.27 -5.34
CA ALA A 531 21.11 -7.11 -5.12
C ALA A 531 22.39 -7.52 -4.38
N SER A 532 23.55 -7.06 -4.86
CA SER A 532 24.85 -7.32 -4.21
C SER A 532 25.00 -6.54 -2.90
N PRO A 533 25.54 -7.13 -1.83
CA PRO A 533 25.76 -6.45 -0.55
C PRO A 533 26.77 -5.30 -0.64
N GLU A 534 27.68 -5.31 -1.61
CA GLU A 534 28.70 -4.28 -1.78
C GLU A 534 28.18 -3.03 -2.48
N SER A 535 27.18 -3.17 -3.36
CA SER A 535 26.81 -2.10 -4.30
C SER A 535 25.32 -1.91 -4.52
N GLY A 536 24.47 -2.81 -4.03
CA GLY A 536 23.04 -2.84 -4.33
C GLY A 536 22.74 -3.20 -5.80
N ARG A 537 23.76 -3.46 -6.64
CA ARG A 537 23.54 -3.80 -8.05
C ARG A 537 22.97 -5.20 -8.17
N PHE A 538 21.88 -5.32 -8.93
CA PHE A 538 21.28 -6.61 -9.24
C PHE A 538 22.18 -7.45 -10.16
N ALA A 539 22.34 -8.73 -9.82
CA ALA A 539 22.97 -9.75 -10.65
C ALA A 539 22.09 -11.00 -10.69
N VAL A 540 21.96 -11.62 -11.86
CA VAL A 540 21.22 -12.87 -12.03
C VAL A 540 21.88 -13.96 -11.18
N ARG A 541 21.09 -14.72 -10.42
CA ARG A 541 21.59 -15.83 -9.59
C ARG A 541 21.31 -17.15 -10.29
N ARG A 542 22.37 -17.91 -10.53
CA ARG A 542 22.30 -19.30 -11.04
C ARG A 542 21.74 -20.24 -9.99
N GLY A 543 21.12 -21.32 -10.45
CA GLY A 543 20.59 -22.39 -9.60
C GLY A 543 19.06 -22.50 -9.61
N PRO A 544 18.51 -23.35 -8.74
CA PRO A 544 17.07 -23.63 -8.70
C PRO A 544 16.30 -22.52 -7.98
N TRP A 545 15.40 -21.85 -8.70
CA TRP A 545 14.46 -20.91 -8.14
C TRP A 545 13.12 -21.60 -7.89
N ALA A 546 12.60 -21.46 -6.67
CA ALA A 546 11.26 -21.93 -6.33
C ALA A 546 10.24 -20.88 -6.77
N VAL A 547 9.19 -21.32 -7.47
CA VAL A 547 8.05 -20.50 -7.89
C VAL A 547 6.80 -21.11 -7.29
N THR A 548 6.00 -20.31 -6.58
CA THR A 548 4.85 -20.82 -5.81
C THR A 548 3.59 -20.02 -6.02
N VAL A 549 2.46 -20.72 -6.07
CA VAL A 549 1.09 -20.17 -6.03
C VAL A 549 0.25 -21.05 -5.11
N GLY A 550 -0.22 -20.52 -3.99
CA GLY A 550 -0.85 -21.36 -2.96
C GLY A 550 0.11 -22.46 -2.50
N ASP A 551 -0.36 -23.70 -2.52
CA ASP A 551 0.44 -24.89 -2.17
C ASP A 551 1.18 -25.50 -3.38
N GLU A 552 0.95 -24.99 -4.59
CA GLU A 552 1.65 -25.45 -5.78
C GLU A 552 3.05 -24.86 -5.85
N LEU A 553 4.02 -25.72 -6.17
CA LEU A 553 5.42 -25.38 -6.34
C LEU A 553 5.92 -25.92 -7.67
N CYS A 554 6.66 -25.09 -8.41
CA CYS A 554 7.50 -25.56 -9.50
C CYS A 554 8.90 -24.93 -9.37
N THR A 555 9.88 -25.53 -10.04
CA THR A 555 11.26 -25.07 -10.00
C THR A 555 11.71 -24.63 -11.38
N ILE A 556 12.24 -23.41 -11.46
CA ILE A 556 12.88 -22.88 -12.66
C ILE A 556 14.39 -22.80 -12.39
N THR A 557 15.20 -23.52 -13.16
CA THR A 557 16.66 -23.51 -12.99
C THR A 557 17.31 -22.49 -13.90
N VAL A 558 18.05 -21.54 -13.32
CA VAL A 558 18.86 -20.59 -14.11
C VAL A 558 20.23 -21.21 -14.37
N LYS A 559 20.51 -21.57 -15.62
CA LYS A 559 21.70 -22.34 -16.03
C LYS A 559 22.48 -21.73 -17.19
#